data_AF-X0VG20-F1
#
_entry.id   AF-X0VG20-F1
#
_cell.length_a   1.000
_cell.length_b   1.000
_cell.length_c   1.000
_cell.angle_alpha   90.00
_cell.angle_beta   90.00
_cell.angle_gamma   90.00
#
_symmetry.space_group_name_H-M   'P 1'
#
loop_
_entity.id
_entity.type
_entity.pdbx_description
1 polymer ?
#
loop_
_entity_poly.entity_id
_entity_poly.type
_entity_poly.pdbx_seq_one_letter_code
_entity_poly.pdbx_strand_id
1 'polypeptide(L)'
;GLIKKLKPKEFEDVVALLALDRPAPLSIGVFDKFLSNRRSKATIDNFHPVIWEILKDTHGVLLYQEQVLNLVKKLAGFDSAQRLIVKKLLKKPPKGKAEHIAFLKQQRELGELFVKNATDIIGRDESEALWNDIKAYGEYGFNKSHSCSYALLTNATMWLKTYYPIEFYVSLLNHTTEDEKLNDYRKEINGDGIGILPADINKSKADFVIEGDNIRYGLQKLKGIGKGVDKIIKRQPCASIEEFLLYALSNKKDINKRVIFALIKSGAFDDFCSRGEA
;
A
#
# COMPACT_ATOMS: atom_id res chain seq x y z
N GLY A 1 -5.59 3.62 13.27
CA GLY A 1 -5.43 3.59 11.81
C GLY A 1 -6.77 3.35 11.13
N LEU A 2 -6.96 3.87 9.93
CA LEU A 2 -8.22 3.80 9.17
C LEU A 2 -8.65 2.36 8.88
N ILE A 3 -7.71 1.46 8.59
CA ILE A 3 -7.96 0.01 8.41
C ILE A 3 -8.72 -0.58 9.60
N LYS A 4 -8.32 -0.24 10.85
CA LYS A 4 -9.01 -0.73 12.07
C LYS A 4 -10.43 -0.20 12.21
N LYS A 5 -10.71 1.01 11.72
CA LYS A 5 -12.05 1.62 11.73
C LYS A 5 -12.96 1.02 10.66
N LEU A 6 -12.41 0.81 9.46
CA LEU A 6 -13.12 0.28 8.30
C LEU A 6 -13.37 -1.22 8.41
N LYS A 7 -12.38 -2.00 8.88
CA LYS A 7 -12.38 -3.46 8.88
C LYS A 7 -12.78 -4.02 7.49
N PRO A 8 -11.91 -3.87 6.47
CA PRO A 8 -12.17 -4.37 5.12
C PRO A 8 -12.57 -5.85 5.13
N LYS A 9 -13.58 -6.20 4.34
CA LYS A 9 -14.10 -7.57 4.17
C LYS A 9 -14.11 -8.02 2.71
N GLU A 10 -14.19 -7.08 1.79
CA GLU A 10 -14.32 -7.33 0.35
C GLU A 10 -13.24 -6.56 -0.41
N PHE A 11 -13.02 -6.93 -1.69
CA PHE A 11 -12.00 -6.29 -2.52
C PHE A 11 -12.27 -4.78 -2.68
N GLU A 12 -13.53 -4.42 -2.88
CA GLU A 12 -14.03 -3.05 -3.03
C GLU A 12 -13.69 -2.17 -1.82
N ASP A 13 -13.62 -2.73 -0.62
CA ASP A 13 -13.18 -1.98 0.57
C ASP A 13 -11.73 -1.53 0.45
N VAL A 14 -10.85 -2.36 -0.11
CA VAL A 14 -9.45 -2.02 -0.34
C VAL A 14 -9.35 -0.95 -1.42
N VAL A 15 -10.12 -1.09 -2.50
CA VAL A 15 -10.20 -0.10 -3.58
C VAL A 15 -10.70 1.26 -3.06
N ALA A 16 -11.68 1.26 -2.15
CA ALA A 16 -12.21 2.48 -1.54
C ALA A 16 -11.22 3.07 -0.54
N LEU A 17 -10.59 2.24 0.29
CA LEU A 17 -9.62 2.69 1.29
C LEU A 17 -8.44 3.42 0.65
N LEU A 18 -7.88 2.91 -0.46
CA LEU A 18 -6.79 3.57 -1.18
C LEU A 18 -7.21 4.96 -1.72
N ALA A 19 -8.48 5.13 -2.08
CA ALA A 19 -9.01 6.42 -2.50
C ALA A 19 -9.33 7.34 -1.31
N LEU A 20 -9.71 6.80 -0.16
CA LEU A 20 -10.14 7.57 1.01
C LEU A 20 -9.01 7.96 1.97
N ASP A 21 -7.93 7.18 2.03
CA ASP A 21 -6.76 7.42 2.89
C ASP A 21 -5.86 8.53 2.31
N ARG A 22 -6.45 9.72 2.17
CA ARG A 22 -5.79 10.93 1.66
C ARG A 22 -6.25 12.14 2.47
N PRO A 23 -5.41 13.19 2.62
CA PRO A 23 -5.75 14.35 3.45
C PRO A 23 -7.10 15.00 3.11
N ALA A 24 -7.41 15.15 1.82
CA ALA A 24 -8.64 15.81 1.37
C ALA A 24 -9.91 15.03 1.77
N PRO A 25 -10.14 13.77 1.34
CA PRO A 25 -11.32 13.00 1.77
C PRO A 25 -11.48 12.92 3.30
N LEU A 26 -10.39 12.88 4.06
CA LEU A 26 -10.41 12.85 5.51
C LEU A 26 -10.84 14.20 6.11
N SER A 27 -10.32 15.32 5.60
CA SER A 27 -10.59 16.65 6.16
C SER A 27 -12.04 17.13 5.96
N ILE A 28 -12.68 16.70 4.87
CA ILE A 28 -14.07 17.07 4.55
C ILE A 28 -15.09 15.99 4.96
N GLY A 29 -14.69 15.00 5.77
CA GLY A 29 -15.61 14.01 6.35
C GLY A 29 -16.14 12.95 5.38
N VAL A 30 -15.54 12.78 4.20
CA VAL A 30 -15.97 11.78 3.20
C VAL A 30 -15.76 10.36 3.73
N PHE A 31 -14.65 10.11 4.44
CA PHE A 31 -14.40 8.81 5.08
C PHE A 31 -15.45 8.48 6.15
N ASP A 32 -15.83 9.46 6.96
CA ASP A 32 -16.84 9.25 8.01
C ASP A 32 -18.23 9.02 7.41
N LYS A 33 -18.60 9.76 6.35
CA LYS A 33 -19.82 9.51 5.55
C LYS A 33 -19.83 8.09 4.99
N PHE A 34 -18.71 7.64 4.41
CA PHE A 34 -18.57 6.27 3.89
C PHE A 34 -18.79 5.22 4.99
N LEU A 35 -18.16 5.38 6.15
CA LEU A 35 -18.33 4.44 7.27
C LEU A 35 -19.75 4.43 7.84
N SER A 36 -20.37 5.60 7.98
CA SER A 36 -21.75 5.74 8.44
C SER A 36 -22.70 4.99 7.50
N ASN A 37 -22.56 5.25 6.19
CA ASN A 37 -23.39 4.62 5.17
C ASN A 37 -23.19 3.10 5.11
N ARG A 38 -21.94 2.64 5.20
CA ARG A 38 -21.65 1.19 5.20
C ARG A 38 -22.33 0.45 6.37
N ARG A 39 -22.47 1.10 7.52
CA ARG A 39 -23.05 0.50 8.73
C ARG A 39 -24.58 0.55 8.73
N SER A 40 -25.17 1.51 8.01
CA SER A 40 -26.61 1.71 7.98
C SER A 40 -27.26 0.88 6.89
N LYS A 41 -28.22 0.02 7.28
CA LYS A 41 -29.03 -0.73 6.30
C LYS A 41 -30.00 0.18 5.53
N ALA A 42 -30.39 1.31 6.12
CA ALA A 42 -31.31 2.27 5.49
C ALA A 42 -30.63 3.14 4.41
N THR A 43 -29.31 3.01 4.22
CA THR A 43 -28.60 3.80 3.21
C THR A 43 -29.16 3.57 1.81
N ILE A 44 -29.46 2.31 1.43
CA ILE A 44 -30.03 2.00 0.12
C ILE A 44 -31.37 2.70 -0.11
N ASP A 45 -32.21 2.76 0.92
CA ASP A 45 -33.57 3.31 0.85
C ASP A 45 -33.58 4.83 0.60
N ASN A 46 -32.45 5.50 0.85
CA ASN A 46 -32.30 6.94 0.68
C ASN A 46 -31.87 7.36 -0.73
N PHE A 47 -31.62 6.43 -1.65
CA PHE A 47 -31.16 6.75 -3.00
C PHE A 47 -32.16 6.30 -4.04
N HIS A 48 -32.35 7.13 -5.07
CA HIS A 48 -33.03 6.69 -6.29
C HIS A 48 -32.32 5.43 -6.87
N PRO A 49 -33.05 4.42 -7.38
CA PRO A 49 -32.47 3.15 -7.84
C PRO A 49 -31.31 3.30 -8.85
N VAL A 50 -31.41 4.25 -9.77
CA VAL A 50 -30.36 4.54 -10.77
C VAL A 50 -29.07 5.04 -10.12
N ILE A 51 -29.18 5.85 -9.06
CA ILE A 51 -28.01 6.39 -8.33
C ILE A 51 -27.39 5.25 -7.52
N TRP A 52 -28.21 4.48 -6.82
CA TRP A 52 -27.75 3.35 -6.02
C TRP A 52 -26.97 2.32 -6.85
N GLU A 53 -27.47 1.98 -8.04
CA GLU A 53 -26.77 1.04 -8.94
C GLU A 53 -25.32 1.45 -9.23
N ILE A 54 -25.04 2.76 -9.29
CA ILE A 54 -23.71 3.32 -9.59
C ILE A 54 -22.86 3.50 -8.31
N LEU A 55 -23.50 3.80 -7.18
CA LEU A 55 -22.82 4.14 -5.92
C LEU A 55 -22.80 3.02 -4.87
N LYS A 56 -23.41 1.86 -5.14
CA LYS A 56 -23.52 0.75 -4.18
C LYS A 56 -22.17 0.27 -3.64
N ASP A 57 -21.15 0.14 -4.50
CA ASP A 57 -19.80 -0.31 -4.14
C ASP A 57 -19.09 0.69 -3.21
N THR A 58 -19.60 1.92 -3.13
CA THR A 58 -19.08 3.00 -2.29
C THR A 58 -20.10 3.46 -1.26
N HIS A 59 -21.12 2.64 -1.01
CA HIS A 59 -22.20 2.89 -0.05
C HIS A 59 -22.84 4.28 -0.22
N GLY A 60 -23.13 4.68 -1.46
CA GLY A 60 -23.77 5.97 -1.75
C GLY A 60 -22.83 7.18 -1.69
N VAL A 61 -21.52 6.98 -1.55
CA VAL A 61 -20.52 8.07 -1.60
C VAL A 61 -19.95 8.21 -3.01
N LEU A 62 -19.99 9.41 -3.58
CA LEU A 62 -19.40 9.69 -4.88
C LEU A 62 -17.87 9.74 -4.77
N LEU A 63 -17.18 8.63 -5.05
CA LEU A 63 -15.73 8.51 -4.79
C LEU A 63 -14.89 8.47 -6.07
N TYR A 64 -15.45 7.94 -7.16
CA TYR A 64 -14.72 7.68 -8.39
C TYR A 64 -15.17 8.50 -9.59
N GLN A 65 -14.22 8.79 -10.47
CA GLN A 65 -14.46 9.54 -11.70
C GLN A 65 -15.45 8.80 -12.60
N GLU A 66 -15.30 7.47 -12.66
CA GLU A 66 -16.16 6.58 -13.43
C GLU A 66 -17.61 6.62 -12.94
N GLN A 67 -17.85 6.82 -11.64
CA GLN A 67 -19.20 6.99 -11.09
C GLN A 67 -19.84 8.27 -11.61
N VAL A 68 -19.11 9.40 -11.56
CA VAL A 68 -19.61 10.68 -12.09
C VAL A 68 -19.99 10.54 -13.57
N LEU A 69 -19.12 9.93 -14.37
CA LEU A 69 -19.34 9.79 -15.80
C LEU A 69 -20.52 8.87 -16.14
N ASN A 70 -20.78 7.87 -15.29
CA ASN A 70 -21.95 7.01 -15.42
C ASN A 70 -23.23 7.74 -15.00
N LEU A 71 -23.19 8.55 -13.93
CA LEU A 71 -24.34 9.33 -13.47
C LEU A 71 -24.79 10.33 -14.54
N VAL A 72 -23.87 11.16 -15.06
CA VAL A 72 -24.24 12.15 -16.11
C VAL A 72 -24.71 11.49 -17.40
N LYS A 73 -24.23 10.27 -17.71
CA LYS A 73 -24.71 9.49 -18.85
C LYS A 73 -26.14 9.00 -18.60
N LYS A 74 -26.39 8.32 -17.47
CA LYS A 74 -27.68 7.68 -17.19
C LYS A 74 -28.78 8.68 -16.85
N LEU A 75 -28.45 9.76 -16.16
CA LEU A 75 -29.43 10.73 -15.66
C LEU A 75 -29.63 11.92 -16.59
N ALA A 76 -28.58 12.37 -17.28
CA ALA A 76 -28.66 13.56 -18.13
C ALA A 76 -28.47 13.28 -19.62
N GLY A 77 -28.24 12.02 -20.01
CA GLY A 77 -28.04 11.62 -21.40
C GLY A 77 -26.75 12.16 -22.02
N PHE A 78 -25.75 12.53 -21.21
CA PHE A 78 -24.55 13.19 -21.73
C PHE A 78 -23.76 12.30 -22.70
N ASP A 79 -23.48 12.86 -23.87
CA ASP A 79 -22.74 12.17 -24.92
C ASP A 79 -21.23 12.07 -24.61
N SER A 80 -20.46 11.54 -25.55
CA SER A 80 -19.01 11.38 -25.37
C SER A 80 -18.26 12.72 -25.31
N ALA A 81 -18.72 13.76 -26.03
CA ALA A 81 -18.10 15.08 -26.03
C ALA A 81 -18.37 15.81 -24.70
N GLN A 82 -19.61 15.81 -24.24
CA GLN A 82 -20.02 16.38 -22.96
C GLN A 82 -19.32 15.67 -21.80
N ARG A 83 -19.23 14.34 -21.81
CA ARG A 83 -18.49 13.59 -20.78
C ARG A 83 -17.00 13.91 -20.77
N LEU A 84 -16.38 14.20 -21.93
CA LEU A 84 -15.00 14.67 -21.96
C LEU A 84 -14.84 16.04 -21.28
N ILE A 85 -15.82 16.93 -21.44
CA ILE A 85 -15.85 18.21 -20.74
C ILE A 85 -16.02 17.98 -19.24
N VAL A 86 -16.97 17.13 -18.81
CA VAL A 86 -17.14 16.75 -17.40
C VAL A 86 -15.81 16.27 -16.83
N LYS A 87 -15.08 15.37 -17.51
CA LYS A 87 -13.75 14.92 -17.04
C LYS A 87 -12.77 16.06 -16.77
N LYS A 88 -12.81 17.14 -17.56
CA LYS A 88 -11.96 18.33 -17.35
C LYS A 88 -12.42 19.13 -16.13
N LEU A 89 -13.73 19.25 -15.94
CA LEU A 89 -14.34 19.96 -14.81
C LEU A 89 -14.19 19.23 -13.47
N LEU A 90 -13.98 17.92 -13.48
CA LEU A 90 -13.68 17.12 -12.28
C LEU A 90 -12.23 17.28 -11.78
N LYS A 91 -11.39 18.04 -12.49
CA LYS A 91 -10.05 18.38 -12.02
C LYS A 91 -10.10 19.62 -11.13
N LYS A 92 -9.02 19.84 -10.38
CA LYS A 92 -8.84 21.07 -9.62
C LYS A 92 -9.02 22.30 -10.55
N PRO A 93 -9.75 23.33 -10.09
CA PRO A 93 -9.92 24.55 -10.88
C PRO A 93 -8.58 25.17 -11.25
N PRO A 94 -8.45 25.75 -12.46
CA PRO A 94 -7.24 26.44 -12.86
C PRO A 94 -7.00 27.68 -11.99
N LYS A 95 -5.72 28.02 -11.78
CA LYS A 95 -5.30 29.18 -10.98
C LYS A 95 -5.35 30.50 -11.74
N GLY A 96 -5.27 30.47 -13.07
CA GLY A 96 -5.32 31.65 -13.92
C GLY A 96 -6.73 32.24 -13.98
N LYS A 97 -6.85 33.57 -13.89
CA LYS A 97 -8.14 34.26 -13.73
C LYS A 97 -9.08 34.01 -14.92
N ALA A 98 -8.57 34.10 -16.15
CA ALA A 98 -9.37 33.92 -17.36
C ALA A 98 -9.84 32.48 -17.51
N GLU A 99 -8.95 31.50 -17.29
CA GLU A 99 -9.30 30.08 -17.35
C GLU A 99 -10.26 29.69 -16.22
N HIS A 100 -10.14 30.30 -15.05
CA HIS A 100 -11.03 30.07 -13.92
C HIS A 100 -12.45 30.56 -14.21
N ILE A 101 -12.60 31.74 -14.81
CA ILE A 101 -13.91 32.26 -15.23
C ILE A 101 -14.54 31.34 -16.29
N ALA A 102 -13.76 30.91 -17.27
CA ALA A 102 -14.23 29.97 -18.30
C ALA A 102 -14.64 28.61 -17.69
N PHE A 103 -13.87 28.10 -16.74
CA PHE A 103 -14.16 26.87 -15.99
C PHE A 103 -15.49 26.98 -15.24
N LEU A 104 -15.71 28.06 -14.49
CA LEU A 104 -16.95 28.27 -13.74
C LEU A 104 -18.16 28.41 -14.65
N LYS A 105 -18.02 29.13 -15.78
CA LYS A 105 -19.07 29.25 -16.78
C LYS A 105 -19.47 27.88 -17.35
N GLN A 106 -18.49 27.09 -17.77
CA GLN A 106 -18.74 25.76 -18.33
C GLN A 106 -19.33 24.79 -17.30
N GLN A 107 -18.88 24.86 -16.04
CA GLN A 107 -19.45 24.09 -14.94
C GLN A 107 -20.90 24.48 -14.67
N ARG A 108 -21.24 25.77 -14.74
CA ARG A 108 -22.62 26.24 -14.58
C ARG A 108 -23.52 25.75 -15.72
N GLU A 109 -23.12 25.93 -16.96
CA GLU A 109 -23.90 25.53 -18.15
C GLU A 109 -24.18 24.02 -18.16
N LEU A 110 -23.17 23.20 -17.85
CA LEU A 110 -23.37 21.75 -17.73
C LEU A 110 -24.23 21.37 -16.53
N GLY A 111 -24.16 22.13 -15.45
CA GLY A 111 -25.00 21.91 -14.28
C GLY A 111 -26.46 22.18 -14.54
N GLU A 112 -26.76 23.31 -15.18
CA GLU A 112 -28.13 23.65 -15.60
C GLU A 112 -28.68 22.60 -16.56
N LEU A 113 -27.87 22.12 -17.51
CA LEU A 113 -28.25 21.04 -18.41
C LEU A 113 -28.46 19.70 -17.69
N PHE A 114 -27.57 19.35 -16.75
CA PHE A 114 -27.70 18.14 -15.96
C PHE A 114 -29.00 18.15 -15.14
N VAL A 115 -29.25 19.23 -14.40
CA VAL A 115 -30.45 19.37 -13.57
C VAL A 115 -31.70 19.29 -14.42
N LYS A 116 -31.74 20.02 -15.55
CA LYS A 116 -32.87 19.97 -16.47
C LYS A 116 -33.18 18.55 -16.93
N ASN A 117 -32.15 17.81 -17.38
CA ASN A 117 -32.36 16.49 -17.97
C ASN A 117 -32.63 15.40 -16.91
N ALA A 118 -32.05 15.52 -15.72
CA ALA A 118 -32.20 14.54 -14.65
C ALA A 118 -33.50 14.72 -13.83
N THR A 119 -34.11 15.91 -13.86
CA THR A 119 -35.30 16.24 -13.05
C THR A 119 -36.45 15.28 -13.29
N ASP A 120 -36.68 14.84 -14.53
CA ASP A 120 -37.78 13.92 -14.85
C ASP A 120 -37.55 12.49 -14.33
N ILE A 121 -36.30 12.16 -13.94
CA ILE A 121 -35.91 10.85 -13.45
C ILE A 121 -35.85 10.82 -11.93
N ILE A 122 -35.19 11.79 -11.31
CA ILE A 122 -34.88 11.80 -9.87
C ILE A 122 -35.49 12.99 -9.12
N GLY A 123 -36.24 13.85 -9.82
CA GLY A 123 -36.74 15.09 -9.25
C GLY A 123 -35.69 16.20 -9.21
N ARG A 124 -36.16 17.43 -9.06
CA ARG A 124 -35.32 18.63 -9.14
C ARG A 124 -34.34 18.72 -7.98
N ASP A 125 -34.83 18.54 -6.76
CA ASP A 125 -34.02 18.70 -5.54
C ASP A 125 -32.86 17.70 -5.50
N GLU A 126 -33.12 16.43 -5.85
CA GLU A 126 -32.07 15.40 -5.91
C GLU A 126 -31.09 15.67 -7.06
N SER A 127 -31.57 16.19 -8.19
CA SER A 127 -30.71 16.59 -9.31
C SER A 127 -29.77 17.74 -8.94
N GLU A 128 -30.26 18.77 -8.25
CA GLU A 128 -29.46 19.90 -7.78
C GLU A 128 -28.45 19.45 -6.72
N ALA A 129 -28.88 18.61 -5.76
CA ALA A 129 -28.00 18.03 -4.75
C ALA A 129 -26.87 17.19 -5.36
N LEU A 130 -27.21 16.30 -6.30
CA LEU A 130 -26.22 15.44 -6.96
C LEU A 130 -25.23 16.25 -7.79
N TRP A 131 -25.69 17.31 -8.47
CA TRP A 131 -24.76 18.20 -9.18
C TRP A 131 -23.80 18.93 -8.22
N ASN A 132 -24.28 19.35 -7.05
CA ASN A 132 -23.42 19.94 -6.02
C ASN A 132 -22.35 18.95 -5.52
N ASP A 133 -22.72 17.69 -5.31
CA ASP A 133 -21.78 16.62 -4.97
C ASP A 133 -20.74 16.40 -6.09
N ILE A 134 -21.16 16.44 -7.36
CA ILE A 134 -20.26 16.35 -8.53
C ILE A 134 -19.29 17.55 -8.60
N LYS A 135 -19.70 18.76 -8.21
CA LYS A 135 -18.79 19.91 -8.13
C LYS A 135 -17.77 19.73 -7.00
N ALA A 136 -18.23 19.31 -5.83
CA ALA A 136 -17.37 19.07 -4.67
C ALA A 136 -16.37 17.92 -4.91
N TYR A 137 -16.73 16.94 -5.74
CA TYR A 137 -15.87 15.82 -6.14
C TYR A 137 -14.48 16.26 -6.62
N GLY A 138 -14.35 17.39 -7.31
CA GLY A 138 -13.07 17.84 -7.86
C GLY A 138 -11.95 18.05 -6.83
N GLU A 139 -12.30 18.15 -5.54
CA GLU A 139 -11.36 18.33 -4.45
C GLU A 139 -10.74 17.01 -3.96
N TYR A 140 -11.51 15.92 -4.03
CA TYR A 140 -11.17 14.65 -3.36
C TYR A 140 -11.29 13.41 -4.25
N GLY A 141 -11.83 13.54 -5.45
CA GLY A 141 -12.09 12.45 -6.36
C GLY A 141 -10.88 11.56 -6.67
N PHE A 142 -11.15 10.33 -7.10
CA PHE A 142 -10.11 9.38 -7.49
C PHE A 142 -10.47 8.61 -8.76
N ASN A 143 -9.45 8.04 -9.39
CA ASN A 143 -9.64 7.19 -10.56
C ASN A 143 -9.81 5.73 -10.10
N LYS A 144 -10.95 5.08 -10.43
CA LYS A 144 -11.25 3.72 -9.96
C LYS A 144 -10.26 2.71 -10.54
N SER A 145 -9.91 2.80 -11.83
CA SER A 145 -9.03 1.80 -12.46
C SER A 145 -7.63 1.79 -11.85
N HIS A 146 -7.08 2.96 -11.54
CA HIS A 146 -5.81 3.09 -10.81
C HIS A 146 -5.91 2.53 -9.38
N SER A 147 -7.01 2.82 -8.68
CA SER A 147 -7.22 2.26 -7.34
C SER A 147 -7.33 0.72 -7.37
N CYS A 148 -8.07 0.18 -8.35
CA CYS A 148 -8.23 -1.27 -8.52
C CYS A 148 -6.90 -1.97 -8.81
N SER A 149 -6.05 -1.40 -9.68
CA SER A 149 -4.77 -2.05 -10.02
C SER A 149 -3.83 -2.13 -8.82
N TYR A 150 -3.76 -1.08 -7.99
CA TYR A 150 -2.98 -1.10 -6.75
C TYR A 150 -3.63 -1.94 -5.64
N ALA A 151 -4.97 -2.00 -5.59
CA ALA A 151 -5.68 -2.89 -4.68
C ALA A 151 -5.40 -4.36 -5.01
N LEU A 152 -5.23 -4.72 -6.28
CA LEU A 152 -4.84 -6.07 -6.68
C LEU A 152 -3.46 -6.44 -6.13
N LEU A 153 -2.47 -5.56 -6.28
CA LEU A 153 -1.14 -5.76 -5.70
C LEU A 153 -1.19 -5.85 -4.17
N THR A 154 -1.98 -5.00 -3.52
CA THR A 154 -2.19 -5.00 -2.07
C THR A 154 -2.80 -6.32 -1.59
N ASN A 155 -3.78 -6.85 -2.31
CA ASN A 155 -4.38 -8.14 -1.98
C ASN A 155 -3.40 -9.30 -2.21
N ALA A 156 -2.61 -9.26 -3.29
CA ALA A 156 -1.60 -10.28 -3.55
C ALA A 156 -0.53 -10.32 -2.44
N THR A 157 -0.04 -9.16 -1.99
CA THR A 157 0.94 -9.08 -0.89
C THR A 157 0.34 -9.51 0.43
N MET A 158 -0.90 -9.10 0.74
CA MET A 158 -1.63 -9.56 1.92
C MET A 158 -1.82 -11.08 1.91
N TRP A 159 -2.20 -11.65 0.77
CA TRP A 159 -2.40 -13.09 0.63
C TRP A 159 -1.10 -13.87 0.87
N LEU A 160 0.01 -13.44 0.25
CA LEU A 160 1.32 -14.05 0.48
C LEU A 160 1.72 -13.98 1.95
N LYS A 161 1.55 -12.82 2.59
CA LYS A 161 1.84 -12.69 4.02
C LYS A 161 0.95 -13.59 4.88
N THR A 162 -0.31 -13.80 4.50
CA THR A 162 -1.28 -14.59 5.29
C THR A 162 -0.99 -16.09 5.20
N TYR A 163 -0.68 -16.60 4.01
CA TYR A 163 -0.57 -18.04 3.76
C TYR A 163 0.88 -18.54 3.66
N TYR A 164 1.84 -17.66 3.38
CA TYR A 164 3.28 -17.93 3.27
C TYR A 164 4.09 -16.87 4.03
N PRO A 165 3.84 -16.70 5.35
CA PRO A 165 4.42 -15.59 6.11
C PRO A 165 5.95 -15.64 6.15
N ILE A 166 6.55 -16.82 6.31
CA ILE A 166 8.01 -16.97 6.41
C ILE A 166 8.66 -16.60 5.08
N GLU A 167 8.16 -17.10 3.95
CA GLU A 167 8.66 -16.77 2.61
C GLU A 167 8.48 -15.28 2.29
N PHE A 168 7.32 -14.72 2.66
CA PHE A 168 7.04 -13.29 2.51
C PHE A 168 8.08 -12.45 3.27
N TYR A 169 8.33 -12.79 4.53
CA TYR A 169 9.28 -12.06 5.35
C TYR A 169 10.73 -12.22 4.91
N VAL A 170 11.15 -13.42 4.49
CA VAL A 170 12.49 -13.63 3.92
C VAL A 170 12.66 -12.76 2.66
N SER A 171 11.67 -12.76 1.77
CA SER A 171 11.69 -11.91 0.58
C SER A 171 11.78 -10.42 0.93
N LEU A 172 10.97 -9.97 1.90
CA LEU A 172 10.96 -8.60 2.39
C LEU A 172 12.32 -8.17 2.98
N LEU A 173 12.89 -8.99 3.86
CA LEU A 173 14.18 -8.74 4.50
C LEU A 173 15.32 -8.66 3.49
N ASN A 174 15.31 -9.53 2.48
CA ASN A 174 16.33 -9.55 1.43
C ASN A 174 16.27 -8.29 0.56
N HIS A 175 15.08 -7.78 0.23
CA HIS A 175 14.90 -6.58 -0.58
C HIS A 175 14.97 -5.25 0.21
N THR A 176 15.00 -5.31 1.54
CA THR A 176 15.11 -4.11 2.38
C THR A 176 16.55 -3.60 2.44
N THR A 177 16.77 -2.34 2.08
CA THR A 177 18.08 -1.68 2.09
C THR A 177 18.28 -0.74 3.28
N GLU A 178 17.19 -0.33 3.94
CA GLU A 178 17.20 0.61 5.06
C GLU A 178 17.29 -0.14 6.40
N ASP A 179 18.37 0.09 7.15
CA ASP A 179 18.61 -0.54 8.46
C ASP A 179 17.49 -0.25 9.48
N GLU A 180 16.88 0.94 9.43
CA GLU A 180 15.78 1.33 10.33
C GLU A 180 14.55 0.44 10.13
N LYS A 181 14.17 0.17 8.86
CA LYS A 181 13.03 -0.70 8.53
C LYS A 181 13.25 -2.15 8.93
N LEU A 182 14.48 -2.64 8.89
CA LEU A 182 14.79 -4.00 9.35
C LEU A 182 14.40 -4.20 10.82
N ASN A 183 14.58 -3.21 11.68
CA ASN A 183 14.20 -3.34 13.10
C ASN A 183 12.68 -3.40 13.29
N ASP A 184 11.92 -2.66 12.48
CA ASP A 184 10.46 -2.71 12.54
C ASP A 184 9.94 -4.06 12.02
N TYR A 185 10.50 -4.57 10.92
CA TYR A 185 10.17 -5.91 10.43
C TYR A 185 10.53 -7.00 11.43
N ARG A 186 11.67 -6.91 12.12
CA ARG A 186 12.03 -7.88 13.18
C ARG A 186 10.97 -7.92 14.29
N LYS A 187 10.48 -6.76 14.74
CA LYS A 187 9.42 -6.71 15.76
C LYS A 187 8.12 -7.34 15.26
N GLU A 188 7.79 -7.10 14.01
CA GLU A 188 6.59 -7.66 13.37
C GLU A 188 6.68 -9.18 13.22
N ILE A 189 7.80 -9.68 12.66
CA ILE A 189 8.09 -11.10 12.47
C ILE A 189 8.03 -11.87 13.81
N ASN A 190 8.64 -11.30 14.86
CA ASN A 190 8.57 -11.88 16.20
C ASN A 190 7.13 -11.85 16.76
N GLY A 191 6.35 -10.81 16.46
CA GLY A 191 4.94 -10.71 16.84
C GLY A 191 4.07 -11.78 16.19
N ASP A 192 4.45 -12.22 14.99
CA ASP A 192 3.83 -13.33 14.26
C ASP A 192 4.38 -14.71 14.70
N GLY A 193 5.23 -14.75 15.73
CA GLY A 193 5.76 -15.99 16.32
C GLY A 193 6.92 -16.63 15.55
N ILE A 194 7.46 -15.95 14.54
CA ILE A 194 8.59 -16.44 13.74
C ILE A 194 9.89 -15.94 14.38
N GLY A 195 10.81 -16.84 14.69
CA GLY A 195 12.12 -16.47 15.21
C GLY A 195 13.08 -16.01 14.11
N ILE A 196 13.89 -15.00 14.40
CA ILE A 196 15.05 -14.65 13.57
C ILE A 196 16.30 -15.13 14.29
N LEU A 197 16.85 -16.24 13.80
CA LEU A 197 18.06 -16.85 14.35
C LEU A 197 19.27 -15.99 14.02
N PRO A 198 20.29 -15.92 14.91
CA PRO A 198 21.51 -15.14 14.68
C PRO A 198 22.24 -15.63 13.42
N ALA A 199 23.27 -14.90 12.98
CA ALA A 199 24.12 -15.44 11.94
C ALA A 199 24.83 -16.70 12.45
N ASP A 200 25.15 -17.61 11.54
CA ASP A 200 25.86 -18.85 11.83
C ASP A 200 26.87 -19.09 10.71
N ILE A 201 28.13 -19.32 11.05
CA ILE A 201 29.21 -19.41 10.06
C ILE A 201 29.00 -20.56 9.07
N ASN A 202 28.27 -21.61 9.45
CA ASN A 202 28.04 -22.81 8.64
C ASN A 202 26.63 -22.87 8.03
N LYS A 203 25.63 -22.32 8.72
CA LYS A 203 24.22 -22.39 8.29
C LYS A 203 23.78 -21.15 7.49
N SER A 204 24.29 -19.96 7.82
CA SER A 204 23.90 -18.73 7.11
C SER A 204 24.40 -18.71 5.67
N LYS A 205 23.58 -18.10 4.79
CA LYS A 205 23.93 -17.77 3.42
C LYS A 205 24.19 -16.27 3.28
N ALA A 206 24.38 -15.78 2.05
CA ALA A 206 24.55 -14.35 1.80
C ALA A 206 23.31 -13.60 2.27
N ASP A 207 22.15 -14.06 1.80
CA ASP A 207 20.82 -13.55 2.11
C ASP A 207 20.19 -14.28 3.30
N PHE A 208 19.10 -13.70 3.82
CA PHE A 208 18.23 -14.38 4.77
C PHE A 208 17.64 -15.65 4.12
N VAL A 209 17.56 -16.73 4.88
CA VAL A 209 17.04 -18.01 4.43
C VAL A 209 16.12 -18.63 5.47
N ILE A 210 15.23 -19.51 5.03
CA ILE A 210 14.32 -20.27 5.89
C ILE A 210 15.10 -21.40 6.57
N GLU A 211 14.95 -21.55 7.88
CA GLU A 211 15.51 -22.63 8.68
C GLU A 211 14.44 -23.18 9.63
N GLY A 212 13.79 -24.28 9.21
CA GLY A 212 12.60 -24.80 9.90
C GLY A 212 11.49 -23.75 9.91
N ASP A 213 10.92 -23.49 11.09
CA ASP A 213 9.88 -22.47 11.30
C ASP A 213 10.45 -21.06 11.56
N ASN A 214 11.75 -20.87 11.32
CA ASN A 214 12.47 -19.62 11.63
C ASN A 214 13.20 -19.07 10.40
N ILE A 215 13.75 -17.87 10.56
CA ILE A 215 14.55 -17.18 9.55
C ILE A 215 16.00 -17.10 10.05
N ARG A 216 16.94 -17.67 9.30
CA ARG A 216 18.37 -17.53 9.56
C ARG A 216 18.90 -16.21 9.00
N TYR A 217 19.67 -15.49 9.81
CA TYR A 217 20.26 -14.21 9.40
C TYR A 217 21.22 -14.35 8.21
N GLY A 218 21.07 -13.49 7.21
CA GLY A 218 21.97 -13.42 6.05
C GLY A 218 23.27 -12.68 6.38
N LEU A 219 24.42 -13.27 6.02
CA LEU A 219 25.74 -12.71 6.30
C LEU A 219 25.96 -11.34 5.65
N GLN A 220 25.35 -11.09 4.48
CA GLN A 220 25.50 -9.83 3.76
C GLN A 220 24.81 -8.66 4.47
N LYS A 221 23.80 -8.96 5.31
CA LYS A 221 23.04 -7.98 6.08
C LYS A 221 23.71 -7.64 7.42
N LEU A 222 24.87 -8.24 7.72
CA LEU A 222 25.68 -7.87 8.88
C LEU A 222 26.52 -6.63 8.56
N LYS A 223 26.38 -5.62 9.42
CA LYS A 223 27.11 -4.36 9.30
C LYS A 223 28.62 -4.61 9.39
N GLY A 224 29.34 -4.34 8.30
CA GLY A 224 30.80 -4.41 8.26
C GLY A 224 31.39 -5.66 7.62
N ILE A 225 30.58 -6.60 7.09
CA ILE A 225 31.10 -7.74 6.32
C ILE A 225 31.53 -7.31 4.91
N GLY A 226 30.71 -6.51 4.21
CA GLY A 226 31.01 -6.03 2.86
C GLY A 226 31.23 -7.17 1.86
N LYS A 227 32.27 -7.08 1.02
CA LYS A 227 32.58 -8.07 -0.03
C LYS A 227 33.14 -9.40 0.51
N GLY A 228 33.40 -9.51 1.81
CA GLY A 228 33.93 -10.73 2.42
C GLY A 228 32.96 -11.93 2.38
N VAL A 229 31.66 -11.68 2.20
CA VAL A 229 30.61 -12.71 2.21
C VAL A 229 30.92 -13.87 1.26
N ASP A 230 31.31 -13.58 0.01
CA ASP A 230 31.54 -14.63 -0.99
C ASP A 230 32.67 -15.58 -0.59
N LYS A 231 33.72 -15.05 0.04
CA LYS A 231 34.84 -15.84 0.55
C LYS A 231 34.43 -16.68 1.75
N ILE A 232 33.62 -16.12 2.64
CA ILE A 232 33.08 -16.82 3.80
C ILE A 232 32.21 -17.99 3.35
N ILE A 233 31.27 -17.77 2.42
CA ILE A 233 30.38 -18.82 1.91
C ILE A 233 31.17 -19.91 1.19
N LYS A 234 32.14 -19.56 0.35
CA LYS A 234 33.01 -20.53 -0.32
C LYS A 234 33.83 -21.37 0.65
N ARG A 235 34.06 -20.88 1.86
CA ARG A 235 34.83 -21.56 2.89
C ARG A 235 33.99 -22.56 3.71
N GLN A 236 32.67 -22.42 3.71
CA GLN A 236 31.78 -23.29 4.49
C GLN A 236 31.90 -24.78 4.05
N PRO A 237 31.84 -25.74 4.99
CA PRO A 237 31.77 -25.54 6.44
C PRO A 237 33.14 -25.29 7.08
N CYS A 238 33.15 -24.61 8.22
CA CYS A 238 34.28 -24.52 9.15
C CYS A 238 34.05 -25.51 10.30
N ALA A 239 35.10 -26.18 10.74
CA ALA A 239 35.11 -27.08 11.89
C ALA A 239 35.40 -26.36 13.21
N SER A 240 36.14 -25.24 13.18
CA SER A 240 36.41 -24.41 14.36
C SER A 240 36.66 -22.94 14.01
N ILE A 241 36.73 -22.08 15.04
CA ILE A 241 37.07 -20.67 14.87
C ILE A 241 38.53 -20.49 14.41
N GLU A 242 39.47 -21.28 14.93
CA GLU A 242 40.89 -21.25 14.56
C GLU A 242 41.07 -21.55 13.06
N GLU A 243 40.34 -22.55 12.57
CA GLU A 243 40.37 -22.93 11.16
C GLU A 243 39.87 -21.78 10.25
N PHE A 244 38.81 -21.08 10.68
CA PHE A 244 38.33 -19.90 9.99
C PHE A 244 39.33 -18.73 10.05
N LEU A 245 39.96 -18.49 11.21
CA LEU A 245 40.95 -17.43 11.39
C LEU A 245 42.19 -17.67 10.51
N LEU A 246 42.67 -18.92 10.41
CA LEU A 246 43.75 -19.29 9.49
C LEU A 246 43.37 -19.00 8.03
N TYR A 247 42.16 -19.36 7.62
CA TYR A 247 41.66 -19.02 6.28
C TYR A 247 41.57 -17.50 6.06
N ALA A 248 41.12 -16.74 7.07
CA ALA A 248 41.04 -15.29 7.02
C ALA A 248 42.42 -14.64 6.89
N LEU A 249 43.46 -15.19 7.53
CA LEU A 249 44.85 -14.71 7.38
C LEU A 249 45.35 -14.83 5.94
N SER A 250 44.92 -15.85 5.20
CA SER A 250 45.22 -16.01 3.76
C SER A 250 44.34 -15.14 2.85
N ASN A 251 43.23 -14.58 3.35
CA ASN A 251 42.24 -13.80 2.58
C ASN A 251 42.01 -12.40 3.18
N LYS A 252 43.02 -11.78 3.82
CA LYS A 252 42.92 -10.51 4.58
C LYS A 252 42.30 -9.34 3.82
N LYS A 253 42.41 -9.34 2.48
CA LYS A 253 41.80 -8.30 1.62
C LYS A 253 40.28 -8.29 1.74
N ASP A 254 39.68 -9.48 1.82
CA ASP A 254 38.24 -9.68 1.83
C ASP A 254 37.71 -9.92 3.26
N ILE A 255 38.49 -10.64 4.09
CA ILE A 255 38.15 -10.98 5.48
C ILE A 255 39.17 -10.31 6.42
N ASN A 256 38.96 -9.02 6.67
CA ASN A 256 39.81 -8.25 7.57
C ASN A 256 39.32 -8.33 9.04
N LYS A 257 40.07 -7.72 9.97
CA LYS A 257 39.74 -7.70 11.41
C LYS A 257 38.32 -7.18 11.70
N ARG A 258 37.82 -6.22 10.91
CA ARG A 258 36.45 -5.68 11.07
C ARG A 258 35.39 -6.72 10.70
N VAL A 259 35.61 -7.50 9.64
CA VAL A 259 34.72 -8.60 9.23
C VAL A 259 34.67 -9.67 10.31
N ILE A 260 35.84 -10.08 10.83
CA ILE A 260 35.94 -11.08 11.90
C ILE A 260 35.17 -10.63 13.15
N PHE A 261 35.38 -9.39 13.61
CA PHE A 261 34.64 -8.86 14.76
C PHE A 261 33.13 -8.75 14.51
N ALA A 262 32.70 -8.44 13.28
CA ALA A 262 31.29 -8.41 12.95
C ALA A 262 30.65 -9.80 13.05
N LEU A 263 31.35 -10.84 12.56
CA LEU A 263 30.91 -12.24 12.67
C LEU A 263 30.79 -12.67 14.14
N ILE A 264 31.82 -12.43 14.96
CA ILE A 264 31.81 -12.77 16.40
C ILE A 264 30.66 -12.07 17.11
N LYS A 265 30.51 -10.74 16.94
CA LYS A 265 29.44 -9.98 17.59
C LYS A 265 28.03 -10.41 17.15
N SER A 266 27.89 -10.92 15.94
CA SER A 266 26.62 -11.39 15.39
C SER A 266 26.19 -12.77 15.88
N GLY A 267 27.09 -13.51 16.55
CA GLY A 267 26.86 -14.87 17.01
C GLY A 267 27.23 -15.96 15.99
N ALA A 268 27.95 -15.61 14.92
CA ALA A 268 28.29 -16.55 13.86
C ALA A 268 29.10 -17.78 14.34
N PHE A 269 29.77 -17.66 15.48
CA PHE A 269 30.59 -18.72 16.09
C PHE A 269 30.03 -19.24 17.42
N ASP A 270 28.76 -18.92 17.75
CA ASP A 270 28.14 -19.31 19.04
C ASP A 270 28.06 -20.86 19.18
N ASP A 271 28.09 -21.62 18.08
CA ASP A 271 28.18 -23.09 18.08
C ASP A 271 29.57 -23.62 18.50
N PHE A 272 30.63 -22.80 18.45
CA PHE A 272 32.00 -23.20 18.78
C PHE A 272 32.49 -22.69 20.13
N CYS A 273 32.11 -21.47 20.50
CA CYS A 273 32.62 -20.80 21.71
C CYS A 273 31.71 -19.63 22.12
N SER A 274 31.88 -19.14 23.34
CA SER A 274 31.18 -17.92 23.77
C SER A 274 31.80 -16.66 23.15
N ARG A 275 31.00 -15.61 22.99
CA ARG A 275 31.46 -14.34 22.38
C ARG A 275 32.55 -13.60 23.16
N GLY A 276 32.75 -13.95 24.44
CA GLY A 276 33.83 -13.38 25.26
C GLY A 276 35.16 -14.13 25.10
N GLU A 277 35.08 -15.40 24.72
CA GLU A 277 36.26 -16.25 24.44
C GLU A 277 36.80 -16.04 23.03
N ALA A 278 35.92 -15.71 22.07
CA ALA A 278 36.24 -15.41 20.66
C ALA A 278 36.87 -14.02 20.44
#